data_AF-A0A2N2LNR8-F1
#
_entry.id   AF-A0A2N2LNR8-F1
#
_cell.length_a   1.000
_cell.length_b   1.000
_cell.length_c   1.000
_cell.angle_alpha   90.00
_cell.angle_beta   90.00
_cell.angle_gamma   90.00
#
_symmetry.space_group_name_H-M   'P 1'
#
loop_
_entity.id
_entity.type
_entity.pdbx_description
1 polymer ?
#
loop_
_entity_poly.entity_id
_entity_poly.type
_entity_poly.pdbx_seq_one_letter_code
_entity_poly.pdbx_strand_id
1 'polypeptide(L)'
;MPPLRHGGHGSADPGTRHPRGDGDKAPQRGAPERGGRDSRRHGEGRHQHRGGWPCRGSAGRVPHPSQRHGDAHPLLHLDRYGARRHPGARAPRLLRGAPADRVPGRDPPVSPGGRPIRAALFDLDGTLVDSLETIADAMSQALRVHGHAVSPADIIPRIGPPMNVMAQEVARVGEAEAEAINADYLRIYHDEFIHLTPARAGAEPLLRFLHAEGVLLGIVTNKVEAGAHRMLEVQGWTDLFASVAGRDTSKAKPDPEAALYVLRILGVRPAEAVLVGDTEFDVRCGSAAGLAMTIGITGSRTAQDLRARGASHIVKHLDEVAPLLLGAGARA
;
A
#
# COMPACT_ATOMS: atom_id res chain seq x y z
N MET A 1 -13.96 -16.72 66.99
CA MET A 1 -13.19 -16.90 68.25
C MET A 1 -11.72 -16.64 67.94
N PRO A 2 -11.13 -15.52 68.40
CA PRO A 2 -9.77 -15.08 68.05
C PRO A 2 -8.72 -15.50 69.11
N PRO A 3 -7.42 -15.25 68.85
CA PRO A 3 -6.66 -14.37 69.75
C PRO A 3 -5.82 -13.35 68.97
N LEU A 4 -5.85 -12.05 69.29
CA LEU A 4 -5.22 -11.31 70.40
C LEU A 4 -3.71 -11.02 70.21
N ARG A 5 -3.42 -9.70 70.31
CA ARG A 5 -2.15 -9.00 70.12
C ARG A 5 -1.26 -9.05 71.37
N HIS A 6 0.05 -9.08 71.16
CA HIS A 6 1.11 -8.42 71.97
C HIS A 6 2.00 -7.67 70.96
N GLY A 7 2.50 -6.44 71.12
CA GLY A 7 2.75 -5.62 72.31
C GLY A 7 4.26 -5.63 72.62
N GLY A 8 5.01 -4.62 72.19
CA GLY A 8 6.43 -4.46 72.56
C GLY A 8 7.23 -3.41 71.78
N HIS A 9 7.45 -2.26 72.41
CA HIS A 9 8.40 -1.18 72.10
C HIS A 9 9.86 -1.69 71.97
N GLY A 10 10.86 -1.05 71.36
CA GLY A 10 11.10 0.27 70.79
C GLY A 10 12.64 0.48 70.70
N SER A 11 13.14 1.37 69.83
CA SER A 11 14.27 2.29 70.08
C SER A 11 14.85 2.93 68.80
N ALA A 12 14.91 4.27 68.85
CA ALA A 12 15.94 5.20 68.37
C ALA A 12 16.39 5.28 66.87
N ASP A 13 15.88 6.34 66.24
CA ASP A 13 16.43 7.35 65.26
C ASP A 13 17.98 7.58 65.27
N PRO A 14 18.62 8.41 64.37
CA PRO A 14 18.10 9.23 63.26
C PRO A 14 18.95 9.29 61.97
N GLY A 15 18.38 9.88 60.90
CA GLY A 15 19.11 10.17 59.66
C GLY A 15 18.37 11.10 58.67
N THR A 16 18.08 12.31 59.13
CA THR A 16 17.79 13.59 58.41
C THR A 16 18.25 13.69 56.93
N ARG A 17 17.68 14.47 56.00
CA ARG A 17 16.61 15.48 55.95
C ARG A 17 16.38 15.85 54.46
N HIS A 18 15.13 16.14 54.12
CA HIS A 18 14.64 17.00 53.02
C HIS A 18 15.23 18.44 53.10
N PRO A 19 15.07 19.38 52.12
CA PRO A 19 13.82 19.62 51.38
C PRO A 19 13.90 20.21 49.95
N ARG A 20 12.69 20.36 49.39
CA ARG A 20 12.28 21.11 48.20
C ARG A 20 12.32 22.63 48.44
N GLY A 21 12.31 23.41 47.35
CA GLY A 21 11.90 24.83 47.35
C GLY A 21 11.99 25.48 45.97
N ASP A 22 10.85 25.98 45.49
CA ASP A 22 10.58 26.66 44.21
C ASP A 22 11.31 28.01 44.00
N GLY A 23 11.33 28.51 42.75
CA GLY A 23 11.64 29.91 42.46
C GLY A 23 11.69 30.29 40.97
N ASP A 24 10.72 31.11 40.55
CA ASP A 24 10.59 31.86 39.29
C ASP A 24 11.82 32.67 38.85
N LYS A 25 11.98 32.86 37.51
CA LYS A 25 12.16 34.16 36.79
C LYS A 25 12.80 34.00 35.39
N ALA A 26 12.14 34.54 34.37
CA ALA A 26 12.78 35.14 33.18
C ALA A 26 13.10 36.64 33.46
N PRO A 27 13.67 37.48 32.57
CA PRO A 27 14.20 37.29 31.19
C PRO A 27 15.61 37.92 30.97
N GLN A 28 16.19 37.89 29.76
CA GLN A 28 16.77 39.07 29.06
C GLN A 28 17.54 38.75 27.76
N ARG A 29 17.56 39.78 26.90
CA ARG A 29 18.06 39.89 25.52
C ARG A 29 19.57 40.17 25.47
N GLY A 30 20.21 39.83 24.34
CA GLY A 30 21.55 40.33 24.00
C GLY A 30 22.04 39.84 22.62
N ALA A 31 21.84 40.65 21.59
CA ALA A 31 22.74 40.78 20.43
C ALA A 31 23.61 42.05 20.69
N PRO A 32 24.65 42.43 19.91
CA PRO A 32 25.09 41.93 18.59
C PRO A 32 26.61 41.71 18.47
N GLU A 33 27.12 41.30 17.30
CA GLU A 33 28.29 41.96 16.70
C GLU A 33 28.51 41.62 15.22
N ARG A 34 29.01 42.63 14.50
CA ARG A 34 29.24 42.73 13.06
C ARG A 34 30.75 42.67 12.79
N GLY A 35 31.14 42.16 11.62
CA GLY A 35 32.45 42.39 11.00
C GLY A 35 32.88 41.18 10.17
N GLY A 36 33.33 41.26 8.93
CA GLY A 36 33.68 42.41 8.11
C GLY A 36 33.65 42.05 6.62
N ARG A 37 33.67 43.10 5.81
CA ARG A 37 33.89 43.08 4.36
C ARG A 37 35.33 42.67 4.09
N ASP A 38 35.57 41.94 3.02
CA ASP A 38 36.63 42.33 2.09
C ASP A 38 36.26 42.02 0.65
N SER A 39 36.85 42.81 -0.23
CA SER A 39 36.50 43.08 -1.61
C SER A 39 37.78 43.08 -2.43
N ARG A 40 37.72 42.55 -3.68
CA ARG A 40 38.50 42.90 -4.89
C ARG A 40 38.27 41.76 -5.93
N ARG A 41 37.68 42.00 -7.12
CA ARG A 41 38.27 42.60 -8.36
C ARG A 41 39.53 41.83 -8.80
N HIS A 42 39.77 41.36 -10.02
CA HIS A 42 39.33 41.66 -11.41
C HIS A 42 39.76 40.48 -12.31
N GLY A 43 39.23 40.37 -13.53
CA GLY A 43 39.92 39.64 -14.60
C GLY A 43 39.06 39.17 -15.77
N GLU A 44 38.70 40.07 -16.68
CA GLU A 44 38.31 39.72 -18.04
C GLU A 44 39.52 39.20 -18.83
N GLY A 45 39.30 38.22 -19.70
CA GLY A 45 40.30 37.74 -20.66
C GLY A 45 39.67 36.89 -21.76
N ARG A 46 39.50 37.49 -22.95
CA ARG A 46 39.11 36.82 -24.20
C ARG A 46 40.30 36.04 -24.77
N HIS A 47 40.03 34.94 -25.50
CA HIS A 47 40.57 34.55 -26.83
C HIS A 47 40.30 33.04 -27.04
N GLN A 48 39.34 32.69 -27.91
CA GLN A 48 39.56 32.20 -29.28
C GLN A 48 40.40 30.90 -29.38
N HIS A 49 39.79 29.78 -29.83
CA HIS A 49 39.95 29.25 -31.20
C HIS A 49 39.56 27.77 -31.35
N ARG A 50 38.97 27.48 -32.53
CA ARG A 50 38.95 26.19 -33.30
C ARG A 50 37.90 25.15 -32.85
N GLY A 51 37.05 24.61 -33.72
CA GLY A 51 36.96 24.69 -35.18
C GLY A 51 35.60 24.26 -35.76
N GLY A 52 35.29 24.78 -36.95
CA GLY A 52 34.25 24.26 -37.84
C GLY A 52 34.67 22.90 -38.44
N TRP A 53 33.77 22.14 -39.07
CA TRP A 53 33.29 22.27 -40.47
C TRP A 53 32.28 21.10 -40.70
N PRO A 54 31.59 20.95 -41.84
CA PRO A 54 30.58 21.82 -42.45
C PRO A 54 29.27 21.05 -42.82
N CYS A 55 28.22 21.79 -43.19
CA CYS A 55 27.06 21.27 -43.91
C CYS A 55 27.28 21.27 -45.44
N ARG A 56 26.89 20.17 -46.10
CA ARG A 56 26.42 19.95 -47.49
C ARG A 56 26.50 18.42 -47.70
N GLY A 57 25.51 17.67 -48.16
CA GLY A 57 24.34 17.92 -48.97
C GLY A 57 24.27 16.72 -49.92
N SER A 58 23.29 15.84 -49.78
CA SER A 58 22.91 14.91 -50.83
C SER A 58 21.44 14.53 -50.68
N ALA A 59 20.72 14.70 -51.79
CA ALA A 59 19.32 14.38 -51.95
C ALA A 59 19.12 12.85 -51.86
N GLY A 60 18.26 12.42 -50.94
CA GLY A 60 17.79 11.05 -50.83
C GLY A 60 16.26 11.05 -50.83
N ARG A 61 15.68 10.45 -51.89
CA ARG A 61 14.25 10.28 -52.11
C ARG A 61 13.57 9.61 -50.92
N VAL A 62 12.43 10.16 -50.52
CA VAL A 62 11.46 9.51 -49.62
C VAL A 62 10.63 8.52 -50.45
N PRO A 63 10.55 7.23 -50.08
CA PRO A 63 9.55 6.33 -50.66
C PRO A 63 8.23 6.46 -49.89
N HIS A 64 7.16 6.83 -50.62
CA HIS A 64 5.77 6.60 -50.24
C HIS A 64 5.51 5.09 -50.16
N PRO A 65 4.80 4.59 -49.13
CA PRO A 65 4.00 3.39 -49.26
C PRO A 65 2.54 3.76 -49.47
N SER A 66 2.03 3.17 -50.54
CA SER A 66 0.65 3.06 -50.99
C SER A 66 -0.35 2.68 -49.89
N GLN A 67 -1.51 3.30 -49.99
CA GLN A 67 -2.78 2.86 -49.39
C GLN A 67 -2.99 1.35 -49.56
N ARG A 68 -3.29 0.66 -48.46
CA ARG A 68 -4.02 -0.61 -48.47
C ARG A 68 -5.17 -0.50 -47.47
N HIS A 69 -6.36 -0.75 -47.99
CA HIS A 69 -7.60 -0.99 -47.26
C HIS A 69 -7.55 -2.35 -46.54
N GLY A 70 -8.30 -2.46 -45.43
CA GLY A 70 -8.58 -3.67 -44.65
C GLY A 70 -7.87 -3.61 -43.29
N ASP A 71 -8.51 -3.67 -42.12
CA ASP A 71 -9.87 -3.96 -41.74
C ASP A 71 -10.20 -3.17 -40.47
N ALA A 72 -11.45 -2.73 -40.33
CA ALA A 72 -11.93 -2.08 -39.13
C ALA A 72 -12.05 -3.10 -37.99
N HIS A 73 -11.17 -3.02 -36.99
CA HIS A 73 -11.38 -3.67 -35.71
C HIS A 73 -12.41 -2.86 -34.89
N PRO A 74 -13.41 -3.51 -34.26
CA PRO A 74 -14.53 -2.81 -33.65
C PRO A 74 -14.09 -2.03 -32.41
N LEU A 75 -14.48 -0.75 -32.38
CA LEU A 75 -14.49 0.10 -31.21
C LEU A 75 -15.26 -0.60 -30.08
N LEU A 76 -14.55 -1.12 -29.09
CA LEU A 76 -15.16 -1.42 -27.79
C LEU A 76 -15.41 -0.09 -27.08
N HIS A 77 -16.68 0.33 -27.13
CA HIS A 77 -17.23 1.50 -26.44
C HIS A 77 -16.78 1.56 -24.97
N LEU A 78 -16.06 2.63 -24.63
CA LEU A 78 -15.64 3.06 -23.29
C LEU A 78 -16.79 3.62 -22.42
N ASP A 79 -18.06 3.36 -22.77
CA ASP A 79 -19.23 3.94 -22.10
C ASP A 79 -19.56 3.37 -20.71
N ARG A 80 -18.70 2.55 -20.10
CA ARG A 80 -18.99 1.91 -18.80
C ARG A 80 -18.34 2.55 -17.57
N TYR A 81 -17.53 3.60 -17.72
CA TYR A 81 -16.92 4.29 -16.58
C TYR A 81 -17.49 5.71 -16.32
N GLY A 82 -18.72 5.97 -16.79
CA GLY A 82 -19.47 7.16 -16.42
C GLY A 82 -20.17 7.00 -15.08
N ALA A 83 -19.70 7.73 -14.07
CA ALA A 83 -20.36 7.89 -12.78
C ALA A 83 -21.80 8.43 -12.97
N ARG A 84 -22.80 7.54 -12.93
CA ARG A 84 -24.19 7.91 -12.67
C ARG A 84 -24.57 7.41 -11.28
N ARG A 85 -24.83 8.36 -10.37
CA ARG A 85 -25.48 8.08 -9.09
C ARG A 85 -26.87 7.50 -9.38
N HIS A 86 -27.05 6.19 -9.17
CA HIS A 86 -28.36 5.55 -9.17
C HIS A 86 -28.86 5.39 -7.73
N PRO A 87 -30.09 5.85 -7.41
CA PRO A 87 -30.71 5.56 -6.13
C PRO A 87 -31.27 4.13 -6.17
N GLY A 88 -30.77 3.27 -5.30
CA GLY A 88 -31.25 1.89 -5.16
C GLY A 88 -30.11 0.91 -4.97
N ALA A 89 -29.68 0.72 -3.71
CA ALA A 89 -28.74 -0.31 -3.32
C ALA A 89 -29.27 -1.69 -3.76
N ARG A 90 -28.61 -2.29 -4.76
CA ARG A 90 -28.77 -3.71 -5.09
C ARG A 90 -27.67 -4.49 -4.37
N ALA A 91 -28.05 -5.63 -3.82
CA ALA A 91 -27.21 -6.52 -3.02
C ALA A 91 -25.90 -6.93 -3.75
N PRO A 92 -24.82 -7.20 -3.00
CA PRO A 92 -23.52 -7.54 -3.57
C PRO A 92 -23.61 -8.78 -4.45
N ARG A 93 -22.96 -8.70 -5.62
CA ARG A 93 -22.86 -9.78 -6.59
C ARG A 93 -21.85 -10.80 -6.05
N LEU A 94 -22.35 -11.86 -5.43
CA LEU A 94 -21.54 -13.02 -5.05
C LEU A 94 -20.82 -13.53 -6.29
N LEU A 95 -19.49 -13.63 -6.26
CA LEU A 95 -18.76 -14.49 -7.17
C LEU A 95 -19.32 -15.89 -6.98
N ARG A 96 -20.08 -16.39 -7.96
CA ARG A 96 -20.47 -17.80 -8.02
C ARG A 96 -19.18 -18.59 -8.24
N GLY A 97 -18.65 -19.12 -7.16
CA GLY A 97 -17.38 -19.85 -7.14
C GLY A 97 -16.71 -19.98 -5.78
N ALA A 98 -17.34 -19.54 -4.67
CA ALA A 98 -16.86 -19.93 -3.34
C ALA A 98 -16.87 -21.47 -3.26
N PRO A 99 -15.78 -22.14 -2.84
CA PRO A 99 -15.81 -23.57 -2.62
C PRO A 99 -16.83 -23.85 -1.52
N ALA A 100 -17.94 -24.45 -1.90
CA ALA A 100 -18.90 -25.06 -0.97
C ALA A 100 -18.28 -26.29 -0.27
N ASP A 101 -17.08 -26.67 -0.65
CA ASP A 101 -16.35 -27.80 -0.11
C ASP A 101 -15.50 -27.32 1.06
N ARG A 102 -16.14 -27.06 2.21
CA ARG A 102 -15.44 -27.34 3.47
C ARG A 102 -15.01 -28.80 3.37
N VAL A 103 -13.72 -29.08 3.31
CA VAL A 103 -13.20 -30.44 3.52
C VAL A 103 -13.79 -30.93 4.84
N PRO A 104 -14.74 -31.89 4.83
CA PRO A 104 -15.36 -32.33 6.07
C PRO A 104 -14.30 -33.00 6.94
N GLY A 105 -14.08 -32.47 8.15
CA GLY A 105 -13.29 -33.15 9.19
C GLY A 105 -11.90 -32.59 9.52
N ARG A 106 -11.51 -31.41 9.01
CA ARG A 106 -10.26 -30.75 9.47
C ARG A 106 -10.59 -29.60 10.41
N ASP A 107 -10.14 -29.71 11.67
CA ASP A 107 -10.21 -28.60 12.61
C ASP A 107 -9.45 -27.39 12.06
N PRO A 108 -9.95 -26.17 12.27
CA PRO A 108 -9.30 -24.99 11.77
C PRO A 108 -7.90 -24.83 12.39
N PRO A 109 -6.92 -24.34 11.62
CA PRO A 109 -5.54 -24.22 12.08
C PRO A 109 -5.44 -23.21 13.22
N VAL A 110 -4.60 -23.52 14.21
CA VAL A 110 -4.51 -22.79 15.48
C VAL A 110 -3.24 -21.94 15.52
N SER A 111 -3.36 -20.64 15.83
CA SER A 111 -2.19 -19.76 16.02
C SER A 111 -1.37 -20.19 17.24
N PRO A 112 -0.10 -19.73 17.38
CA PRO A 112 0.73 -19.92 18.58
C PRO A 112 0.13 -19.45 19.93
N GLY A 113 -1.07 -18.88 19.96
CA GLY A 113 -1.83 -18.48 21.16
C GLY A 113 -3.15 -19.25 21.39
N GLY A 114 -3.39 -20.38 20.70
CA GLY A 114 -4.53 -21.26 20.96
C GLY A 114 -5.87 -20.85 20.34
N ARG A 115 -5.91 -19.81 19.49
CA ARG A 115 -7.12 -19.40 18.75
C ARG A 115 -7.02 -19.79 17.28
N PRO A 116 -8.08 -20.36 16.67
CA PRO A 116 -8.03 -20.76 15.28
C PRO A 116 -8.07 -19.57 14.32
N ILE A 117 -7.11 -19.47 13.39
CA ILE A 117 -7.19 -18.55 12.26
C ILE A 117 -8.01 -19.22 11.17
N ARG A 118 -9.07 -18.55 10.77
CA ARG A 118 -10.06 -19.02 9.78
C ARG A 118 -9.94 -18.26 8.48
N ALA A 119 -9.42 -17.03 8.51
CA ALA A 119 -9.26 -16.20 7.33
C ALA A 119 -7.95 -15.42 7.32
N ALA A 120 -7.39 -15.26 6.13
CA ALA A 120 -6.26 -14.39 5.85
C ALA A 120 -6.68 -13.35 4.81
N LEU A 121 -6.66 -12.08 5.22
CA LEU A 121 -6.90 -10.94 4.35
C LEU A 121 -5.55 -10.40 3.87
N PHE A 122 -5.48 -9.97 2.62
CA PHE A 122 -4.26 -9.45 2.01
C PHE A 122 -4.51 -8.11 1.34
N ASP A 123 -3.59 -7.16 1.52
CA ASP A 123 -3.40 -6.12 0.51
C ASP A 123 -2.79 -6.73 -0.76
N LEU A 124 -2.87 -5.97 -1.85
CA LEU A 124 -2.41 -6.38 -3.16
C LEU A 124 -1.08 -5.71 -3.52
N ASP A 125 -1.12 -4.41 -3.77
CA ASP A 125 0.05 -3.62 -4.21
C ASP A 125 1.10 -3.52 -3.11
N GLY A 126 2.35 -3.91 -3.40
CA GLY A 126 3.43 -3.93 -2.41
C GLY A 126 3.39 -5.12 -1.45
N THR A 127 2.31 -5.91 -1.47
CA THR A 127 2.10 -7.06 -0.57
C THR A 127 2.09 -8.40 -1.31
N LEU A 128 1.18 -8.61 -2.26
CA LEU A 128 1.13 -9.83 -3.08
C LEU A 128 1.76 -9.64 -4.46
N VAL A 129 1.85 -8.40 -4.94
CA VAL A 129 2.44 -8.06 -6.24
C VAL A 129 3.40 -6.88 -6.11
N ASP A 130 4.51 -6.93 -6.84
CA ASP A 130 5.52 -5.87 -6.84
C ASP A 130 5.15 -4.80 -7.89
N SER A 131 4.11 -4.01 -7.59
CA SER A 131 3.46 -3.13 -8.56
C SER A 131 3.96 -1.68 -8.57
N LEU A 132 4.82 -1.28 -7.63
CA LEU A 132 5.25 0.12 -7.48
C LEU A 132 5.86 0.70 -8.76
N GLU A 133 6.73 -0.05 -9.44
CA GLU A 133 7.36 0.37 -10.69
C GLU A 133 6.32 0.51 -11.80
N THR A 134 5.48 -0.51 -12.00
CA THR A 134 4.43 -0.48 -13.03
C THR A 134 3.38 0.62 -12.80
N ILE A 135 3.07 0.96 -11.54
CA ILE A 135 2.20 2.08 -11.19
C ILE A 135 2.89 3.40 -11.55
N ALA A 136 4.17 3.54 -11.22
CA ALA A 136 4.93 4.75 -11.47
C ALA A 136 5.14 5.00 -12.97
N ASP A 137 5.42 3.95 -13.75
CA ASP A 137 5.55 4.04 -15.21
C ASP A 137 4.23 4.42 -15.87
N ALA A 138 3.12 3.79 -15.49
CA ALA A 138 1.80 4.13 -15.99
C ALA A 138 1.41 5.58 -15.65
N MET A 139 1.69 6.03 -14.42
CA MET A 139 1.43 7.40 -13.99
C MET A 139 2.33 8.41 -14.73
N SER A 140 3.62 8.10 -14.91
CA SER A 140 4.53 8.94 -15.69
C SER A 140 4.05 9.08 -17.14
N GLN A 141 3.52 8.00 -17.73
CA GLN A 141 2.92 8.04 -19.05
C GLN A 141 1.63 8.85 -19.12
N ALA A 142 0.73 8.70 -18.15
CA ALA A 142 -0.48 9.51 -18.06
C ALA A 142 -0.14 11.00 -17.92
N LEU A 143 0.78 11.35 -17.02
CA LEU A 143 1.25 12.72 -16.84
C LEU A 143 1.77 13.33 -18.14
N ARG A 144 2.53 12.56 -18.92
CA ARG A 144 3.10 13.00 -20.20
C ARG A 144 2.03 13.31 -21.24
N VAL A 145 0.91 12.55 -21.26
CA VAL A 145 -0.25 12.83 -22.14
C VAL A 145 -0.84 14.20 -21.84
N HIS A 146 -0.79 14.63 -20.57
CA HIS A 146 -1.26 15.94 -20.11
C HIS A 146 -0.17 17.03 -20.11
N GLY A 147 1.00 16.76 -20.69
CA GLY A 147 2.08 17.74 -20.83
C GLY A 147 3.02 17.85 -19.61
N HIS A 148 2.91 16.95 -18.64
CA HIS A 148 3.74 16.93 -17.42
C HIS A 148 4.82 15.86 -17.51
N ALA A 149 6.08 16.26 -17.32
CA ALA A 149 7.22 15.34 -17.33
C ALA A 149 7.68 15.06 -15.89
N VAL A 150 7.22 13.95 -15.33
CA VAL A 150 7.63 13.46 -14.00
C VAL A 150 8.22 12.07 -14.14
N SER A 151 9.39 11.84 -13.53
CA SER A 151 10.06 10.54 -13.60
C SER A 151 9.35 9.50 -12.71
N PRO A 152 9.35 8.20 -13.08
CA PRO A 152 8.86 7.14 -12.19
C PRO A 152 9.52 7.17 -10.81
N ALA A 153 10.81 7.47 -10.74
CA ALA A 153 11.56 7.58 -9.48
C ALA A 153 11.02 8.67 -8.54
N ASP A 154 10.46 9.76 -9.08
CA ASP A 154 9.80 10.80 -8.28
C ASP A 154 8.37 10.41 -7.88
N ILE A 155 7.74 9.50 -8.62
CA ILE A 155 6.38 9.04 -8.34
C ILE A 155 6.36 7.97 -7.24
N ILE A 156 7.29 7.01 -7.28
CA ILE A 156 7.34 5.86 -6.35
C ILE A 156 7.21 6.27 -4.87
N PRO A 157 7.95 7.27 -4.35
CA PRO A 157 7.86 7.66 -2.94
C PRO A 157 6.51 8.23 -2.50
N ARG A 158 5.66 8.59 -3.47
CA ARG A 158 4.34 9.21 -3.28
C ARG A 158 3.19 8.23 -3.49
N ILE A 159 3.47 6.97 -3.81
CA ILE A 159 2.46 5.90 -3.93
C ILE A 159 1.86 5.59 -2.56
N GLY A 160 0.53 5.53 -2.51
CA GLY A 160 -0.25 5.26 -1.29
C GLY A 160 -1.59 6.02 -1.24
N PRO A 161 -1.60 7.35 -1.40
CA PRO A 161 -2.82 8.13 -1.55
C PRO A 161 -3.57 7.78 -2.84
N PRO A 162 -4.82 8.25 -3.01
CA PRO A 162 -5.53 8.17 -4.28
C PRO A 162 -4.71 8.76 -5.45
N MET A 163 -4.73 8.09 -6.61
CA MET A 163 -3.90 8.46 -7.76
C MET A 163 -4.15 9.88 -8.30
N ASN A 164 -5.37 10.39 -8.20
CA ASN A 164 -5.67 11.80 -8.51
C ASN A 164 -4.99 12.75 -7.53
N VAL A 165 -5.01 12.46 -6.21
CA VAL A 165 -4.30 13.27 -5.20
C VAL A 165 -2.79 13.26 -5.47
N MET A 166 -2.22 12.11 -5.80
CA MET A 166 -0.82 12.01 -6.20
C MET A 166 -0.52 12.83 -7.46
N ALA A 167 -1.33 12.69 -8.53
CA ALA A 167 -1.18 13.46 -9.75
C ALA A 167 -1.21 14.97 -9.48
N GLN A 168 -2.13 15.41 -8.63
CA GLN A 168 -2.24 16.79 -8.18
C GLN A 168 -0.94 17.28 -7.52
N GLU A 169 -0.35 16.48 -6.63
CA GLU A 169 0.88 16.82 -5.93
C GLU A 169 2.10 16.88 -6.87
N VAL A 170 2.31 15.83 -7.67
CA VAL A 170 3.53 15.69 -8.50
C VAL A 170 3.55 16.65 -9.68
N ALA A 171 2.39 16.91 -10.28
CA ALA A 171 2.26 17.81 -11.41
C ALA A 171 1.93 19.26 -10.99
N ARG A 172 1.56 19.48 -9.72
CA ARG A 172 1.10 20.77 -9.18
C ARG A 172 -0.08 21.35 -9.97
N VAL A 173 -1.02 20.47 -10.31
CA VAL A 173 -2.21 20.81 -11.10
C VAL A 173 -3.45 21.01 -10.22
N GLY A 174 -4.53 21.51 -10.81
CA GLY A 174 -5.83 21.59 -10.14
C GLY A 174 -6.57 20.23 -10.11
N GLU A 175 -7.62 20.15 -9.30
CA GLU A 175 -8.42 18.93 -9.10
C GLU A 175 -8.99 18.35 -10.41
N ALA A 176 -9.52 19.21 -11.30
CA ALA A 176 -10.13 18.77 -12.55
C ALA A 176 -9.12 18.10 -13.50
N GLU A 177 -7.90 18.64 -13.58
CA GLU A 177 -6.83 18.07 -14.40
C GLU A 177 -6.26 16.81 -13.76
N ALA A 178 -6.10 16.80 -12.42
CA ALA A 178 -5.69 15.62 -11.68
C ALA A 178 -6.65 14.42 -11.89
N GLU A 179 -7.97 14.69 -11.97
CA GLU A 179 -8.95 13.65 -12.26
C GLU A 179 -8.86 13.15 -13.72
N ALA A 180 -8.60 14.04 -14.67
CA ALA A 180 -8.36 13.67 -16.07
C ALA A 180 -7.09 12.81 -16.22
N ILE A 181 -6.00 13.19 -15.54
CA ILE A 181 -4.76 12.39 -15.48
C ILE A 181 -5.04 11.02 -14.86
N ASN A 182 -5.81 10.97 -13.76
CA ASN A 182 -6.18 9.72 -13.12
C ASN A 182 -6.99 8.80 -14.05
N ALA A 183 -7.92 9.35 -14.84
CA ALA A 183 -8.68 8.57 -15.82
C ALA A 183 -7.76 7.94 -16.89
N ASP A 184 -6.81 8.72 -17.42
CA ASP A 184 -5.82 8.20 -18.38
C ASP A 184 -4.86 7.19 -17.74
N TYR A 185 -4.43 7.44 -16.50
CA TYR A 185 -3.63 6.49 -15.72
C TYR A 185 -4.34 5.14 -15.58
N LEU A 186 -5.62 5.13 -15.20
CA LEU A 186 -6.37 3.88 -15.03
C LEU A 186 -6.43 3.10 -16.35
N ARG A 187 -6.70 3.79 -17.46
CA ARG A 187 -6.71 3.19 -18.79
C ARG A 187 -5.33 2.62 -19.15
N ILE A 188 -4.28 3.43 -19.07
CA ILE A 188 -2.90 3.05 -19.40
C ILE A 188 -2.45 1.88 -18.52
N TYR A 189 -2.70 1.93 -17.22
CA TYR A 189 -2.31 0.87 -16.31
C TYR A 189 -3.01 -0.45 -16.66
N HIS A 190 -4.33 -0.42 -16.90
CA HIS A 190 -5.08 -1.63 -17.24
C HIS A 190 -4.76 -2.21 -18.61
N ASP A 191 -4.49 -1.38 -19.60
CA ASP A 191 -4.23 -1.82 -20.97
C ASP A 191 -2.77 -2.27 -21.14
N GLU A 192 -1.82 -1.55 -20.53
CA GLU A 192 -0.40 -1.64 -20.88
C GLU A 192 0.50 -2.17 -19.76
N PHE A 193 0.18 -1.95 -18.49
CA PHE A 193 1.11 -2.24 -17.38
C PHE A 193 0.68 -3.35 -16.44
N ILE A 194 -0.62 -3.64 -16.34
CA ILE A 194 -1.13 -4.61 -15.36
C ILE A 194 -0.60 -6.03 -15.59
N HIS A 195 -0.34 -6.40 -16.84
CA HIS A 195 0.22 -7.70 -17.23
C HIS A 195 1.75 -7.78 -17.07
N LEU A 196 2.40 -6.63 -16.85
CA LEU A 196 3.83 -6.53 -16.57
C LEU A 196 4.13 -6.58 -15.06
N THR A 197 3.11 -6.42 -14.21
CA THR A 197 3.27 -6.47 -12.76
C THR A 197 3.57 -7.91 -12.32
N PRO A 198 4.75 -8.18 -11.73
CA PRO A 198 5.08 -9.51 -11.27
C PRO A 198 4.40 -9.83 -9.93
N ALA A 199 4.08 -11.11 -9.71
CA ALA A 199 3.78 -11.62 -8.39
C ALA A 199 5.00 -11.44 -7.48
N ARG A 200 4.75 -11.06 -6.23
CA ARG A 200 5.81 -10.96 -5.23
C ARG A 200 6.32 -12.36 -4.90
N ALA A 201 7.64 -12.48 -4.71
CA ALA A 201 8.27 -13.75 -4.36
C ALA A 201 7.59 -14.42 -3.15
N GLY A 202 7.13 -15.66 -3.32
CA GLY A 202 6.43 -16.44 -2.29
C GLY A 202 4.91 -16.25 -2.23
N ALA A 203 4.33 -15.33 -3.02
CA ALA A 203 2.88 -15.07 -3.00
C ALA A 203 2.06 -16.27 -3.46
N GLU A 204 2.31 -16.80 -4.66
CA GLU A 204 1.54 -17.92 -5.18
C GLU A 204 1.64 -19.19 -4.32
N PRO A 205 2.84 -19.65 -3.89
CA PRO A 205 2.96 -20.79 -2.99
C PRO A 205 2.18 -20.59 -1.68
N LEU A 206 2.32 -19.41 -1.05
CA LEU A 206 1.58 -19.08 0.18
C LEU A 206 0.08 -19.16 -0.02
N LEU A 207 -0.46 -18.49 -1.04
CA LEU A 207 -1.90 -18.42 -1.28
C LEU A 207 -2.49 -19.81 -1.53
N ARG A 208 -1.84 -20.61 -2.39
CA ARG A 208 -2.29 -21.98 -2.67
C ARG A 208 -2.19 -22.87 -1.44
N PHE A 209 -1.12 -22.76 -0.66
CA PHE A 209 -0.95 -23.51 0.58
C PHE A 209 -2.04 -23.18 1.61
N LEU A 210 -2.28 -21.89 1.89
CA LEU A 210 -3.33 -21.46 2.82
C LEU A 210 -4.72 -21.92 2.37
N HIS A 211 -5.00 -21.83 1.06
CA HIS A 211 -6.26 -22.32 0.49
C HIS A 211 -6.43 -23.83 0.68
N ALA A 212 -5.39 -24.63 0.42
CA ALA A 212 -5.40 -26.08 0.62
C ALA A 212 -5.56 -26.49 2.10
N GLU A 213 -5.05 -25.66 3.02
CA GLU A 213 -5.24 -25.83 4.46
C GLU A 213 -6.61 -25.35 4.97
N GLY A 214 -7.49 -24.88 4.07
CA GLY A 214 -8.86 -24.46 4.39
C GLY A 214 -8.97 -23.06 5.00
N VAL A 215 -7.93 -22.24 4.90
CA VAL A 215 -7.98 -20.83 5.29
C VAL A 215 -8.71 -20.03 4.21
N LEU A 216 -9.73 -19.28 4.61
CA LEU A 216 -10.49 -18.43 3.69
C LEU A 216 -9.69 -17.18 3.33
N LEU A 217 -9.54 -16.91 2.04
CA LEU A 217 -8.73 -15.78 1.57
C LEU A 217 -9.62 -14.63 1.10
N GLY A 218 -9.20 -13.41 1.41
CA GLY A 218 -9.84 -12.19 0.94
C GLY A 218 -8.85 -11.09 0.60
N ILE A 219 -9.22 -10.20 -0.31
CA ILE A 219 -8.43 -9.01 -0.65
C ILE A 219 -9.02 -7.77 0.01
N VAL A 220 -8.18 -6.95 0.64
CA VAL A 220 -8.51 -5.63 1.20
C VAL A 220 -7.50 -4.61 0.68
N THR A 221 -7.87 -3.85 -0.34
CA THR A 221 -6.95 -2.96 -1.06
C THR A 221 -7.51 -1.55 -1.27
N ASN A 222 -6.61 -0.57 -1.37
CA ASN A 222 -6.96 0.80 -1.79
C ASN A 222 -6.96 0.96 -3.32
N LYS A 223 -6.65 -0.10 -4.09
CA LYS A 223 -6.96 -0.16 -5.52
C LYS A 223 -8.47 -0.20 -5.74
N VAL A 224 -8.94 0.27 -6.90
CA VAL A 224 -10.34 0.08 -7.31
C VAL A 224 -10.65 -1.41 -7.48
N GLU A 225 -11.84 -1.86 -7.08
CA GLU A 225 -12.21 -3.28 -7.02
C GLU A 225 -12.05 -3.99 -8.37
N ALA A 226 -12.49 -3.34 -9.46
CA ALA A 226 -12.32 -3.86 -10.82
C ALA A 226 -10.84 -4.11 -11.17
N GLY A 227 -9.95 -3.22 -10.72
CA GLY A 227 -8.52 -3.37 -10.95
C GLY A 227 -7.88 -4.46 -10.09
N ALA A 228 -8.39 -4.69 -8.88
CA ALA A 228 -7.99 -5.80 -8.05
C ALA A 228 -8.38 -7.14 -8.71
N HIS A 229 -9.63 -7.27 -9.19
CA HIS A 229 -10.05 -8.47 -9.93
C HIS A 229 -9.20 -8.71 -11.17
N ARG A 230 -8.92 -7.68 -11.96
CA ARG A 230 -8.09 -7.82 -13.14
C ARG A 230 -6.68 -8.31 -12.80
N MET A 231 -6.09 -7.81 -11.71
CA MET A 231 -4.79 -8.32 -11.24
C MET A 231 -4.87 -9.79 -10.85
N LEU A 232 -5.91 -10.20 -10.11
CA LEU A 232 -6.09 -11.61 -9.73
C LEU A 232 -6.24 -12.51 -10.96
N GLU A 233 -6.95 -12.05 -12.01
CA GLU A 233 -7.05 -12.78 -13.28
C GLU A 233 -5.68 -12.94 -13.96
N VAL A 234 -4.90 -11.85 -14.03
CA VAL A 234 -3.55 -11.85 -14.63
C VAL A 234 -2.64 -12.86 -13.92
N GLN A 235 -2.70 -12.92 -12.58
CA GLN A 235 -1.88 -13.84 -11.80
C GLN A 235 -2.46 -15.26 -11.70
N GLY A 236 -3.67 -15.51 -12.22
CA GLY A 236 -4.34 -16.81 -12.11
C GLY A 236 -4.75 -17.19 -10.69
N TRP A 237 -5.17 -16.21 -9.88
CA TRP A 237 -5.56 -16.39 -8.48
C TRP A 237 -7.06 -16.17 -8.20
N THR A 238 -7.88 -15.91 -9.22
CA THR A 238 -9.30 -15.56 -9.07
C THR A 238 -10.09 -16.57 -8.24
N ASP A 239 -9.78 -17.86 -8.36
CA ASP A 239 -10.42 -18.98 -7.66
C ASP A 239 -10.00 -19.12 -6.19
N LEU A 240 -8.89 -18.50 -5.79
CA LEU A 240 -8.36 -18.59 -4.43
C LEU A 240 -9.10 -17.67 -3.44
N PHE A 241 -9.64 -16.54 -3.92
CA PHE A 241 -10.22 -15.49 -3.09
C PHE A 241 -11.75 -15.50 -3.12
N ALA A 242 -12.37 -15.67 -1.95
CA ALA A 242 -13.82 -15.69 -1.83
C ALA A 242 -14.45 -14.29 -1.79
N SER A 243 -13.66 -13.24 -1.54
CA SER A 243 -14.14 -11.86 -1.52
C SER A 243 -13.00 -10.87 -1.77
N VAL A 244 -13.32 -9.78 -2.47
CA VAL A 244 -12.42 -8.66 -2.75
C VAL A 244 -13.13 -7.38 -2.29
N ALA A 245 -12.39 -6.48 -1.63
CA ALA A 245 -12.82 -5.13 -1.33
C ALA A 245 -11.77 -4.15 -1.85
N GLY A 246 -12.17 -3.35 -2.83
CA GLY A 246 -11.41 -2.19 -3.29
C GLY A 246 -11.84 -0.91 -2.57
N ARG A 247 -11.18 0.21 -2.87
CA ARG A 247 -11.47 1.53 -2.27
C ARG A 247 -12.88 2.06 -2.56
N ASP A 248 -13.54 1.50 -3.58
CA ASP A 248 -14.88 1.87 -4.05
C ASP A 248 -15.95 0.85 -3.63
N THR A 249 -15.56 -0.25 -2.96
CA THR A 249 -16.49 -1.24 -2.40
C THR A 249 -17.04 -0.79 -1.03
N SER A 250 -16.21 -0.13 -0.22
CA SER A 250 -16.53 0.40 1.11
C SER A 250 -15.67 1.64 1.40
N LYS A 251 -15.67 2.16 2.63
CA LYS A 251 -14.61 3.09 3.03
C LYS A 251 -13.24 2.42 2.89
N ALA A 252 -12.31 3.18 2.30
CA ALA A 252 -10.94 2.75 2.07
C ALA A 252 -10.14 2.65 3.37
N LYS A 253 -9.08 1.83 3.36
CA LYS A 253 -8.10 1.78 4.46
C LYS A 253 -7.55 3.19 4.71
N PRO A 254 -7.40 3.64 5.97
CA PRO A 254 -7.29 2.83 7.18
C PRO A 254 -8.61 2.56 7.93
N ASP A 255 -9.76 2.91 7.36
CA ASP A 255 -11.05 2.60 7.97
C ASP A 255 -11.26 1.06 8.02
N PRO A 256 -11.78 0.49 9.12
CA PRO A 256 -11.95 -0.96 9.25
C PRO A 256 -13.04 -1.54 8.33
N GLU A 257 -13.89 -0.72 7.72
CA GLU A 257 -15.07 -1.17 6.98
C GLU A 257 -14.74 -2.18 5.87
N ALA A 258 -13.62 -2.01 5.15
CA ALA A 258 -13.22 -2.93 4.09
C ALA A 258 -12.90 -4.34 4.61
N ALA A 259 -12.15 -4.44 5.72
CA ALA A 259 -11.88 -5.73 6.35
C ALA A 259 -13.16 -6.37 6.90
N LEU A 260 -14.02 -5.58 7.55
CA LEU A 260 -15.30 -6.06 8.09
C LEU A 260 -16.29 -6.49 7.00
N TYR A 261 -16.26 -5.83 5.84
CA TYR A 261 -17.04 -6.21 4.66
C TYR A 261 -16.62 -7.59 4.17
N VAL A 262 -15.32 -7.80 3.95
CA VAL A 262 -14.78 -9.08 3.48
C VAL A 262 -15.11 -10.20 4.47
N LEU A 263 -14.86 -9.99 5.77
CA LEU A 263 -15.12 -11.00 6.79
C LEU A 263 -16.59 -11.41 6.92
N ARG A 264 -17.51 -10.48 6.66
CA ARG A 264 -18.95 -10.77 6.64
C ARG A 264 -19.31 -11.75 5.52
N ILE A 265 -18.70 -11.59 4.34
CA ILE A 265 -18.89 -12.50 3.20
C ILE A 265 -18.26 -13.87 3.52
N LEU A 266 -17.10 -13.88 4.17
CA LEU A 266 -16.42 -15.12 4.58
C LEU A 266 -17.14 -15.85 5.74
N GLY A 267 -18.02 -15.16 6.48
CA GLY A 267 -18.65 -15.70 7.68
C GLY A 267 -17.65 -15.96 8.82
N VAL A 268 -16.63 -15.10 8.94
CA VAL A 268 -15.54 -15.22 9.92
C VAL A 268 -15.55 -14.02 10.87
N ARG A 269 -15.29 -14.25 12.16
CA ARG A 269 -15.19 -13.15 13.14
C ARG A 269 -13.83 -12.46 13.03
N PRO A 270 -13.74 -11.14 13.30
CA PRO A 270 -12.46 -10.43 13.29
C PRO A 270 -11.36 -11.10 14.11
N ALA A 271 -11.68 -11.58 15.31
CA ALA A 271 -10.75 -12.27 16.21
C ALA A 271 -10.24 -13.64 15.71
N GLU A 272 -10.68 -14.10 14.54
CA GLU A 272 -10.27 -15.34 13.87
C GLU A 272 -9.61 -15.06 12.51
N ALA A 273 -9.27 -13.79 12.24
CA ALA A 273 -8.72 -13.37 10.96
C ALA A 273 -7.46 -12.51 11.13
N VAL A 274 -6.63 -12.50 10.10
CA VAL A 274 -5.45 -11.67 10.00
C VAL A 274 -5.53 -10.75 8.79
N LEU A 275 -4.82 -9.63 8.82
CA LEU A 275 -4.56 -8.81 7.64
C LEU A 275 -3.05 -8.68 7.41
N VAL A 276 -2.60 -9.05 6.22
CA VAL A 276 -1.22 -8.91 5.75
C VAL A 276 -1.14 -7.71 4.82
N GLY A 277 -0.21 -6.80 5.09
CA GLY A 277 -0.01 -5.59 4.27
C GLY A 277 1.36 -4.94 4.52
N ASP A 278 1.75 -3.99 3.67
CA ASP A 278 3.07 -3.34 3.71
C ASP A 278 3.03 -1.88 4.20
N THR A 279 1.84 -1.34 4.50
CA THR A 279 1.67 0.07 4.88
C THR A 279 1.00 0.26 6.25
N GLU A 280 1.03 1.50 6.75
CA GLU A 280 0.22 1.89 7.91
C GLU A 280 -1.27 1.70 7.71
N PHE A 281 -1.75 1.76 6.47
CA PHE A 281 -3.18 1.71 6.20
C PHE A 281 -3.72 0.33 6.52
N ASP A 282 -2.94 -0.71 6.24
CA ASP A 282 -3.23 -2.10 6.56
C ASP A 282 -3.24 -2.35 8.05
N VAL A 283 -2.16 -1.92 8.72
CA VAL A 283 -2.01 -2.07 10.17
C VAL A 283 -3.16 -1.39 10.90
N ARG A 284 -3.50 -0.15 10.53
CA ARG A 284 -4.59 0.60 11.15
C ARG A 284 -5.96 0.01 10.84
N CYS A 285 -6.19 -0.43 9.60
CA CYS A 285 -7.43 -1.11 9.21
C CYS A 285 -7.66 -2.38 10.03
N GLY A 286 -6.65 -3.25 10.10
CA GLY A 286 -6.76 -4.51 10.83
C GLY A 286 -6.89 -4.32 12.34
N SER A 287 -6.14 -3.38 12.92
CA SER A 287 -6.25 -3.04 14.34
C SER A 287 -7.64 -2.47 14.67
N ALA A 288 -8.14 -1.50 13.88
CA ALA A 288 -9.46 -0.91 14.08
C ALA A 288 -10.61 -1.92 13.86
N ALA A 289 -10.41 -2.93 13.01
CA ALA A 289 -11.38 -4.00 12.78
C ALA A 289 -11.40 -5.04 13.92
N GLY A 290 -10.44 -5.00 14.85
CA GLY A 290 -10.30 -6.00 15.92
C GLY A 290 -9.82 -7.35 15.40
N LEU A 291 -8.96 -7.36 14.38
CA LEU A 291 -8.38 -8.59 13.84
C LEU A 291 -7.48 -9.27 14.88
N ALA A 292 -7.34 -10.59 14.77
CA ALA A 292 -6.46 -11.36 15.64
C ALA A 292 -5.00 -10.88 15.53
N MET A 293 -4.56 -10.59 14.31
CA MET A 293 -3.23 -10.07 14.02
C MET A 293 -3.23 -9.14 12.82
N THR A 294 -2.33 -8.16 12.83
CA THR A 294 -1.89 -7.46 11.63
C THR A 294 -0.44 -7.82 11.36
N ILE A 295 -0.15 -8.30 10.16
CA ILE A 295 1.19 -8.71 9.74
C ILE A 295 1.72 -7.66 8.76
N GLY A 296 2.76 -6.94 9.17
CA GLY A 296 3.49 -6.03 8.30
C GLY A 296 4.53 -6.79 7.48
N ILE A 297 4.46 -6.74 6.16
CA ILE A 297 5.53 -7.26 5.30
C ILE A 297 6.47 -6.12 4.89
N THR A 298 7.78 -6.30 5.12
CA THR A 298 8.76 -5.26 4.76
C THR A 298 8.95 -5.16 3.26
N GLY A 299 9.53 -4.06 2.78
CA GLY A 299 9.74 -3.81 1.34
C GLY A 299 9.67 -2.32 1.08
N SER A 300 8.46 -1.83 0.81
CA SER A 300 8.16 -0.38 0.69
C SER A 300 8.43 0.38 1.99
N ARG A 301 8.32 -0.30 3.14
CA ARG A 301 8.55 0.24 4.49
C ARG A 301 9.53 -0.63 5.29
N THR A 302 10.22 -0.01 6.24
CA THR A 302 11.13 -0.72 7.13
C THR A 302 10.36 -1.44 8.23
N ALA A 303 10.98 -2.47 8.83
CA ALA A 303 10.41 -3.15 9.98
C ALA A 303 10.22 -2.20 11.18
N GLN A 304 11.08 -1.19 11.33
CA GLN A 304 10.95 -0.19 12.40
C GLN A 304 9.70 0.66 12.18
N ASP A 305 9.45 1.11 10.95
CA ASP A 305 8.27 1.91 10.62
C ASP A 305 6.98 1.13 10.87
N LEU A 306 6.90 -0.11 10.40
CA LEU A 306 5.70 -0.96 10.56
C LEU A 306 5.40 -1.25 12.04
N ARG A 307 6.43 -1.50 12.85
CA ARG A 307 6.28 -1.63 14.32
C ARG A 307 5.76 -0.35 14.95
N ALA A 308 6.34 0.79 14.60
CA ALA A 308 5.92 2.10 15.13
C ALA A 308 4.46 2.42 14.77
N ARG A 309 3.95 1.85 13.67
CA ARG A 309 2.57 2.01 13.20
C ARG A 309 1.60 1.00 13.80
N GLY A 310 2.08 0.06 14.62
CA GLY A 310 1.27 -0.86 15.41
C GLY A 310 1.14 -2.29 14.86
N ALA A 311 2.00 -2.68 13.90
CA ALA A 311 1.95 -4.05 13.36
C ALA A 311 2.24 -5.07 14.48
N SER A 312 1.32 -6.00 14.71
CA SER A 312 1.48 -7.05 15.72
C SER A 312 2.64 -7.99 15.40
N HIS A 313 2.85 -8.28 14.11
CA HIS A 313 3.94 -9.12 13.61
C HIS A 313 4.58 -8.48 12.38
N ILE A 314 5.84 -8.80 12.14
CA ILE A 314 6.56 -8.36 10.95
C ILE A 314 7.25 -9.55 10.30
N VAL A 315 7.11 -9.64 8.99
CA VAL A 315 7.78 -10.62 8.14
C VAL A 315 8.59 -9.89 7.07
N LYS A 316 9.65 -10.53 6.59
CA LYS A 316 10.43 -10.04 5.45
C LYS A 316 10.02 -10.72 4.15
N HIS A 317 9.62 -11.99 4.26
CA HIS A 317 9.24 -12.84 3.15
C HIS A 317 7.85 -13.43 3.40
N LEU A 318 7.09 -13.68 2.32
CA LEU A 318 5.71 -14.18 2.41
C LEU A 318 5.63 -15.61 2.95
N ASP A 319 6.68 -16.43 2.77
CA ASP A 319 6.78 -17.78 3.31
C ASP A 319 6.78 -17.82 4.85
N GLU A 320 7.15 -16.73 5.52
CA GLU A 320 7.08 -16.58 6.97
C GLU A 320 5.64 -16.42 7.49
N VAL A 321 4.66 -16.12 6.62
CA VAL A 321 3.26 -15.90 7.02
C VAL A 321 2.62 -17.21 7.49
N ALA A 322 2.67 -18.28 6.69
CA ALA A 322 2.04 -19.56 7.02
C ALA A 322 2.44 -20.11 8.42
N PRO A 323 3.72 -20.12 8.83
CA PRO A 323 4.12 -20.51 10.18
C PRO A 323 3.44 -19.71 11.30
N LEU A 324 3.19 -18.41 11.10
CA LEU A 324 2.53 -17.57 12.09
C LEU A 324 1.04 -17.92 12.24
N LEU A 325 0.40 -18.33 11.15
CA LEU A 325 -1.03 -18.63 11.12
C LEU A 325 -1.33 -20.05 11.64
N LEU A 326 -0.53 -21.02 11.21
CA LEU A 326 -0.83 -22.45 11.41
C LEU A 326 0.16 -23.17 12.37
N GLY A 327 1.21 -22.47 12.83
CA GLY A 327 2.25 -23.02 13.71
C GLY A 327 3.57 -23.34 13.00
N ALA A 328 4.65 -23.50 13.78
CA ALA A 328 6.05 -23.54 13.30
C ALA A 328 6.40 -24.67 12.31
N GLY A 329 5.53 -25.67 12.13
CA GLY A 329 5.69 -26.75 11.17
C GLY A 329 5.13 -26.47 9.77
N ALA A 330 4.31 -25.43 9.61
CA ALA A 330 3.71 -25.08 8.32
C ALA A 330 4.73 -24.36 7.43
N ARG A 331 4.92 -24.84 6.21
CA ARG A 331 5.80 -24.22 5.20
C ARG A 331 5.10 -24.28 3.84
N ALA A 332 5.04 -23.13 3.18
CA ALA A 332 4.52 -22.96 1.82
C ALA A 332 5.62 -23.15 0.76
#